data_AF-J3NBE8-F1
#
_entry.id   AF-J3NBE8-F1
#
_cell.length_a   1.000
_cell.length_b   1.000
_cell.length_c   1.000
_cell.angle_alpha   90.00
_cell.angle_beta   90.00
_cell.angle_gamma   90.00
#
_symmetry.space_group_name_H-M   'P 1'
#
loop_
_entity.id
_entity.type
_entity.pdbx_description
1 polymer ?
#
loop_
_entity_poly.entity_id
_entity_poly.type
_entity_poly.pdbx_seq_one_letter_code
_entity_poly.pdbx_strand_id
1 'polypeptide(L)'
;MAMYICQPAHLLDALICNATATPDSPFPLLLTDARLDALCARISKYYSLRRFVTTTGEPPTNWTRKHDERYFHYSSGMQAVVMALGVCDQVSLFGFGKSPGAKHHYHTNQKKELDLHDYEAEYDFYGDLQARPEEVPFLDEAQGFTPPPV
;
A
#
# COMPACT_ATOMS: atom_id res chain seq x y z
N MET A 1 15.41 -7.47 -10.06
CA MET A 1 14.03 -7.80 -9.65
C MET A 1 13.84 -7.20 -8.28
N ALA A 2 12.88 -6.29 -8.09
CA ALA A 2 12.55 -5.78 -6.76
C ALA A 2 11.55 -6.76 -6.13
N MET A 3 11.81 -7.20 -4.90
CA MET A 3 10.91 -8.09 -4.16
C MET A 3 10.25 -7.27 -3.06
N TYR A 4 8.93 -7.25 -3.06
CA TYR A 4 8.18 -6.63 -1.97
C TYR A 4 8.21 -7.56 -0.74
N ILE A 5 8.75 -7.05 0.37
CA ILE A 5 8.86 -7.76 1.64
C ILE A 5 7.98 -7.01 2.64
N CYS A 6 6.77 -7.52 2.89
CA CYS A 6 5.88 -6.98 3.93
C CYS A 6 5.98 -7.72 5.27
N GLN A 7 6.69 -8.85 5.33
CA GLN A 7 6.85 -9.64 6.55
C GLN A 7 8.29 -10.15 6.66
N PRO A 8 8.88 -10.21 7.88
CA PRO A 8 10.22 -10.76 8.09
C PRO A 8 10.37 -12.20 7.57
N ALA A 9 9.28 -12.97 7.52
CA ALA A 9 9.27 -14.32 6.96
C ALA A 9 9.72 -14.37 5.49
N HIS A 10 9.41 -13.34 4.68
CA HIS A 10 9.81 -13.31 3.27
C HIS A 10 11.33 -13.15 3.08
N LEU A 11 12.06 -12.62 4.09
CA LEU A 11 13.53 -12.61 4.06
C LEU A 11 14.11 -14.01 4.25
N LEU A 12 13.46 -14.85 5.07
CA LEU A 12 13.85 -16.25 5.24
C LEU A 12 13.65 -17.04 3.94
N ASP A 13 12.55 -16.80 3.22
CA ASP A 13 12.31 -17.43 1.92
C ASP A 13 13.41 -17.09 0.91
N ALA A 14 13.83 -15.81 0.86
CA ALA A 14 14.92 -15.38 -0.01
C ALA A 14 16.26 -16.06 0.33
N LEU A 15 16.54 -16.27 1.62
CA LEU A 15 17.71 -17.00 2.09
C LEU A 15 17.63 -18.50 1.73
N ILE A 16 16.48 -19.14 1.99
CA ILE A 16 16.25 -20.57 1.70
C ILE A 16 16.36 -20.85 0.20
N CYS A 17 15.83 -19.96 -0.64
CA CYS A 17 15.88 -20.09 -2.08
C CYS A 17 17.23 -19.67 -2.71
N ASN A 18 18.21 -19.24 -1.90
CA ASN A 18 19.46 -18.66 -2.36
C ASN A 18 19.25 -17.53 -3.40
N ALA A 19 18.15 -16.78 -3.26
CA ALA A 19 17.72 -15.73 -4.17
C ALA A 19 18.46 -14.40 -3.92
N THR A 20 19.63 -14.47 -3.29
CA THR A 20 20.51 -13.32 -3.07
C THR A 20 21.35 -13.08 -4.33
N ALA A 21 21.88 -11.85 -4.49
CA ALA A 21 22.70 -11.54 -5.65
C ALA A 21 23.96 -12.42 -5.67
N THR A 22 24.12 -13.19 -6.74
CA THR A 22 25.31 -13.99 -7.03
C THR A 22 25.85 -13.64 -8.42
N PRO A 23 27.06 -14.09 -8.79
CA PRO A 23 27.54 -13.94 -10.17
C PRO A 23 26.59 -14.54 -11.22
N ASP A 24 25.87 -15.62 -10.87
CA ASP A 24 24.93 -16.32 -11.75
C ASP A 24 23.49 -15.78 -11.67
N SER A 25 23.17 -15.03 -10.61
CA SER A 25 21.88 -14.35 -10.39
C SER A 25 22.15 -12.89 -10.00
N PRO A 26 22.36 -11.99 -10.98
CA PRO A 26 22.88 -10.64 -10.73
C PRO A 26 21.81 -9.67 -10.20
N PHE A 27 20.66 -10.16 -9.73
CA PHE A 27 19.54 -9.32 -9.32
C PHE A 27 19.58 -9.07 -7.80
N PRO A 28 20.02 -7.88 -7.34
CA PRO A 28 20.01 -7.56 -5.92
C PRO A 28 18.58 -7.52 -5.37
N LEU A 29 18.41 -8.04 -4.16
CA LEU A 29 17.21 -7.82 -3.35
C LEU A 29 17.26 -6.37 -2.87
N LEU A 30 16.30 -5.58 -3.34
CA LEU A 30 16.14 -4.20 -2.91
C LEU A 30 15.14 -4.17 -1.75
N LEU A 31 15.60 -3.67 -0.61
CA LEU A 31 14.75 -3.44 0.55
C LEU A 31 14.20 -2.02 0.50
N THR A 32 12.91 -1.89 0.78
CA THR A 32 12.26 -0.59 0.93
C THR A 32 12.91 0.19 2.07
N ASP A 33 13.13 1.49 1.86
CA ASP A 33 13.52 2.39 2.94
C ASP A 33 12.49 2.35 4.09
N ALA A 34 12.96 2.18 5.33
CA ALA A 34 12.08 2.03 6.49
C ALA A 34 11.17 3.26 6.73
N ARG A 35 11.56 4.45 6.26
CA ARG A 35 10.73 5.65 6.37
C ARG A 35 9.59 5.63 5.35
N LEU A 36 9.84 5.13 4.14
CA LEU A 36 8.79 4.92 3.15
C LEU A 36 7.81 3.85 3.64
N ASP A 37 8.32 2.74 4.19
CA ASP A 37 7.49 1.69 4.79
C ASP A 37 6.58 2.24 5.92
N ALA A 38 7.15 3.03 6.83
CA ALA A 38 6.40 3.66 7.91
C ALA A 38 5.35 4.67 7.40
N LEU A 39 5.68 5.46 6.36
CA LEU A 39 4.74 6.39 5.73
C LEU A 39 3.54 5.64 5.12
N CYS A 40 3.79 4.60 4.33
CA CYS A 40 2.76 3.75 3.76
C CYS A 40 1.88 3.11 4.86
N ALA A 41 2.49 2.53 5.90
CA ALA A 41 1.75 1.94 7.00
C ALA A 41 0.83 2.95 7.71
N ARG A 42 1.30 4.19 7.93
CA ARG A 42 0.53 5.26 8.56
C ARG A 42 -0.64 5.72 7.69
N ILE A 43 -0.42 5.95 6.40
CA ILE A 43 -1.47 6.33 5.44
C ILE A 43 -2.54 5.24 5.40
N SER A 44 -2.16 3.98 5.17
CA SER A 44 -3.15 2.88 5.09
C SER A 44 -3.92 2.68 6.39
N LYS A 45 -3.25 2.75 7.55
CA LYS A 45 -3.91 2.66 8.86
C LYS A 45 -4.87 3.83 9.08
N TYR A 46 -4.49 5.05 8.71
CA TYR A 46 -5.34 6.23 8.83
C TYR A 46 -6.62 6.08 8.00
N TYR A 47 -6.52 5.73 6.72
CA TYR A 47 -7.69 5.59 5.85
C TYR A 47 -8.59 4.44 6.30
N SER A 48 -8.00 3.30 6.72
CA SER A 48 -8.80 2.17 7.22
C SER A 48 -9.53 2.52 8.52
N LEU A 49 -8.88 3.22 9.46
CA LEU A 49 -9.53 3.72 10.67
C LEU A 49 -10.62 4.74 10.37
N ARG A 50 -10.33 5.73 9.51
CA ARG A 50 -11.29 6.76 9.09
C ARG A 50 -12.53 6.10 8.49
N ARG A 51 -12.35 5.18 7.54
CA ARG A 51 -13.44 4.45 6.90
C ARG A 51 -14.22 3.60 7.90
N PHE A 52 -13.55 2.89 8.81
CA PHE A 52 -14.21 2.10 9.85
C PHE A 52 -15.14 2.97 10.72
N VAL A 53 -14.63 4.10 11.22
CA VAL A 53 -15.41 5.01 12.07
C VAL A 53 -16.59 5.61 11.30
N THR A 54 -16.37 6.07 10.08
CA THR A 54 -17.43 6.73 9.29
C THR A 54 -18.51 5.75 8.84
N THR A 55 -18.15 4.49 8.51
CA THR A 55 -19.09 3.50 8.00
C THR A 55 -19.84 2.76 9.11
N THR A 56 -19.22 2.53 10.26
CA THR A 56 -19.81 1.75 11.36
C THR A 56 -20.35 2.61 12.50
N GLY A 57 -19.83 3.83 12.66
CA GLY A 57 -20.09 4.67 13.83
C GLY A 57 -19.43 4.17 15.12
N GLU A 58 -18.64 3.09 15.07
CA GLU A 58 -17.97 2.53 16.23
C GLU A 58 -16.69 3.32 16.61
N PRO A 59 -16.26 3.25 17.88
CA PRO A 59 -14.99 3.83 18.30
C PRO A 59 -13.78 3.24 17.57
N PRO A 60 -12.73 4.02 17.26
CA PRO A 60 -11.52 3.53 16.59
C PRO A 60 -10.85 2.33 17.29
N THR A 61 -10.99 2.23 18.61
CA THR A 61 -10.46 1.12 19.42
C THR A 61 -11.03 -0.25 19.06
N ASN A 62 -12.19 -0.29 18.39
CA ASN A 62 -12.82 -1.53 17.93
C ASN A 62 -12.32 -1.99 16.56
N TRP A 63 -11.54 -1.18 15.85
CA TRP A 63 -11.04 -1.50 14.51
C TRP A 63 -10.28 -2.85 14.47
N THR A 64 -9.50 -3.14 15.52
CA THR A 64 -8.71 -4.37 15.67
C THR A 64 -9.54 -5.64 15.85
N ARG A 65 -10.85 -5.52 16.09
CA ARG A 65 -11.76 -6.67 16.14
C ARG A 65 -12.21 -7.11 14.74
N LYS A 66 -12.22 -6.19 13.78
CA LYS A 66 -12.58 -6.45 12.39
C LYS A 66 -11.36 -6.69 11.50
N HIS A 67 -10.22 -6.15 11.90
CA HIS A 67 -8.95 -6.33 11.21
C HIS A 67 -7.97 -7.01 12.14
N ASP A 68 -7.31 -8.07 11.66
CA ASP A 68 -6.19 -8.65 12.40
C ASP A 68 -5.01 -7.67 12.35
N GLU A 69 -4.91 -6.83 13.39
CA GLU A 69 -3.89 -5.78 13.48
C GLU A 69 -2.47 -6.31 13.29
N ARG A 70 -2.23 -7.58 13.65
CA ARG A 70 -0.90 -8.19 13.54
C ARG A 70 -0.51 -8.48 12.10
N TYR A 71 -1.48 -8.76 11.23
CA TYR A 71 -1.24 -9.08 9.83
C TYR A 71 -1.69 -7.96 8.89
N PHE A 72 -2.34 -6.91 9.39
CA PHE A 72 -2.69 -5.75 8.59
C PHE A 72 -1.43 -5.08 8.04
N HIS A 73 -1.34 -5.00 6.72
CA HIS A 73 -0.30 -4.27 6.02
C HIS A 73 -0.92 -3.48 4.87
N TYR A 74 -0.13 -2.66 4.17
CA TYR A 74 -0.57 -1.98 2.96
C TYR A 74 -0.32 -2.87 1.73
N SER A 75 -1.03 -2.63 0.63
CA SER A 75 -0.82 -3.33 -0.64
C SER A 75 0.49 -2.89 -1.32
N SER A 76 1.10 -3.78 -2.11
CA SER A 76 2.25 -3.39 -2.92
C SER A 76 1.92 -2.28 -3.93
N GLY A 77 0.66 -2.21 -4.39
CA GLY A 77 0.18 -1.14 -5.25
C GLY A 77 0.22 0.22 -4.55
N MET A 78 -0.22 0.27 -3.28
CA MET A 78 -0.20 1.48 -2.46
C MET A 78 1.21 2.02 -2.25
N GLN A 79 2.16 1.14 -1.95
CA GLN A 79 3.58 1.51 -1.85
C GLN A 79 4.12 2.08 -3.17
N ALA A 80 3.78 1.45 -4.29
CA ALA A 80 4.19 1.92 -5.60
C ALA A 80 3.62 3.31 -5.91
N VAL A 81 2.38 3.60 -5.51
CA VAL A 81 1.79 4.95 -5.61
C VAL A 81 2.57 5.95 -4.78
N VAL A 82 2.79 5.69 -3.49
CA VAL A 82 3.52 6.62 -2.60
C VAL A 82 4.94 6.87 -3.09
N MET A 83 5.62 5.83 -3.58
CA MET A 83 6.94 5.98 -4.20
C MET A 83 6.88 6.86 -5.46
N ALA A 84 5.89 6.64 -6.33
CA ALA A 84 5.73 7.41 -7.57
C ALA A 84 5.48 8.90 -7.28
N LEU A 85 4.70 9.24 -6.25
CA LEU A 85 4.49 10.63 -5.82
C LEU A 85 5.81 11.35 -5.47
N GLY A 86 6.79 10.62 -4.94
CA GLY A 86 8.09 11.18 -4.54
C GLY A 86 9.11 11.33 -5.67
N VAL A 87 8.89 10.68 -6.83
CA VAL A 87 9.90 10.60 -7.90
C VAL A 87 9.41 11.06 -9.28
N CYS A 88 8.10 11.23 -9.46
CA CYS A 88 7.50 11.64 -10.72
C CYS A 88 6.94 13.06 -10.66
N ASP A 89 7.05 13.80 -11.76
CA ASP A 89 6.41 15.13 -11.91
C ASP A 89 4.88 15.04 -12.08
N GLN A 90 4.38 13.88 -12.52
CA GLN A 90 2.96 13.56 -12.68
C GLN A 90 2.77 12.05 -12.53
N VAL A 91 1.67 11.63 -11.91
CA VAL A 91 1.30 10.23 -11.74
C VAL A 91 -0.03 9.97 -12.48
N SER A 92 -0.21 8.76 -12.99
CA SER A 92 -1.50 8.31 -13.53
C SER A 92 -1.75 6.89 -13.07
N LEU A 93 -2.88 6.68 -12.41
CA LEU A 93 -3.20 5.41 -11.76
C LEU A 93 -4.21 4.61 -12.59
N PHE A 94 -3.86 3.36 -12.92
CA PHE A 94 -4.72 2.44 -13.68
C PHE A 94 -4.82 1.10 -12.96
N GLY A 95 -6.01 0.48 -12.99
CA GLY A 95 -6.24 -0.83 -12.37
C GLY A 95 -6.53 -0.79 -10.87
N PHE A 96 -6.73 0.39 -10.30
CA PHE A 96 -7.24 0.60 -8.93
C PHE A 96 -8.75 0.89 -8.95
N GLY A 97 -9.47 0.64 -7.86
CA GLY A 97 -10.92 0.88 -7.78
C GLY A 97 -11.73 -0.17 -8.55
N LYS A 98 -11.67 -1.43 -8.10
CA LYS A 98 -12.31 -2.55 -8.79
C LYS A 98 -13.83 -2.46 -8.81
N SER A 99 -14.42 -2.52 -10.01
CA SER A 99 -15.88 -2.59 -10.18
C SER A 99 -16.50 -3.88 -9.63
N PRO A 100 -17.77 -3.85 -9.17
CA PRO A 100 -18.48 -5.04 -8.74
C PRO A 100 -18.47 -6.15 -9.81
N GLY A 101 -18.12 -7.38 -9.40
CA GLY A 101 -18.10 -8.55 -10.28
C GLY A 101 -16.88 -8.68 -11.19
N ALA A 102 -15.99 -7.68 -11.23
CA ALA A 102 -14.70 -7.78 -11.91
C ALA A 102 -13.77 -8.82 -11.23
N LYS A 103 -12.77 -9.26 -11.98
CA LYS A 103 -11.71 -10.13 -11.47
C LYS A 103 -10.80 -9.32 -10.55
N HIS A 104 -10.26 -9.98 -9.53
CA HIS A 104 -9.27 -9.43 -8.60
C HIS A 104 -7.96 -9.08 -9.31
N HIS A 105 -7.49 -9.97 -10.20
CA HIS A 105 -6.43 -9.67 -11.14
C HIS A 105 -6.93 -9.82 -12.57
N TYR A 106 -6.48 -8.95 -13.48
CA TYR A 106 -6.88 -9.00 -14.88
C TYR A 106 -6.54 -10.33 -15.56
N HIS A 107 -5.48 -11.01 -15.09
CA HIS A 107 -4.98 -12.26 -15.64
C HIS A 107 -5.43 -13.53 -14.88
N THR A 108 -6.26 -13.43 -13.83
CA THR A 108 -6.77 -14.61 -13.10
C THR A 108 -8.30 -14.71 -13.16
N ASN A 109 -8.87 -15.77 -12.58
CA ASN A 109 -10.32 -15.92 -12.42
C ASN A 109 -10.81 -15.64 -10.99
N GLN A 110 -9.91 -15.29 -10.07
CA GLN A 110 -10.28 -14.89 -8.71
C GLN A 110 -11.10 -13.61 -8.78
N LYS A 111 -12.21 -13.53 -8.04
CA LYS A 111 -13.06 -12.34 -7.97
C LYS A 111 -13.09 -11.68 -6.59
N LYS A 112 -12.82 -12.45 -5.53
CA LYS A 112 -12.84 -11.93 -4.15
C LYS A 112 -11.54 -11.18 -3.88
N GLU A 113 -11.66 -10.02 -3.23
CA GLU A 113 -10.51 -9.36 -2.60
C GLU A 113 -9.93 -10.23 -1.49
N LEU A 114 -8.62 -10.09 -1.28
CA LEU A 114 -7.94 -10.70 -0.14
C LEU A 114 -8.18 -9.85 1.10
N ASP A 115 -8.37 -10.49 2.26
CA ASP A 115 -8.67 -9.79 3.52
C ASP A 115 -7.41 -9.37 4.29
N LEU A 116 -6.30 -9.16 3.57
CA LEU A 116 -4.97 -8.90 4.15
C LEU A 116 -4.70 -7.40 4.31
N HIS A 117 -5.39 -6.57 3.52
CA HIS A 117 -5.35 -5.12 3.56
C HIS A 117 -6.70 -4.54 3.14
N ASP A 118 -6.99 -3.33 3.58
CA ASP A 118 -8.27 -2.67 3.36
C ASP A 118 -8.26 -1.95 2.00
N TYR A 119 -8.56 -2.69 0.93
CA TYR A 119 -8.57 -2.17 -0.44
C TYR A 119 -9.45 -0.93 -0.62
N GLU A 120 -10.60 -0.92 0.03
CA GLU A 120 -11.54 0.20 -0.07
C GLU A 120 -10.97 1.46 0.58
N ALA A 121 -10.26 1.32 1.71
CA ALA A 121 -9.54 2.44 2.31
C ALA A 121 -8.38 2.93 1.44
N GLU A 122 -7.67 2.05 0.74
CA GLU A 122 -6.66 2.46 -0.23
C GLU A 122 -7.27 3.20 -1.42
N TYR A 123 -8.45 2.80 -1.89
CA TYR A 123 -9.17 3.50 -2.95
C TYR A 123 -9.65 4.89 -2.51
N ASP A 124 -10.10 5.04 -1.26
CA ASP A 124 -10.39 6.35 -0.67
C ASP A 124 -9.13 7.25 -0.67
N PHE A 125 -7.96 6.69 -0.37
CA PHE A 125 -6.68 7.41 -0.47
C PHE A 125 -6.36 7.87 -1.90
N TYR A 126 -6.50 7.00 -2.90
CA TYR A 126 -6.26 7.39 -4.30
C TYR A 126 -7.26 8.45 -4.78
N GLY A 127 -8.52 8.38 -4.32
CA GLY A 127 -9.52 9.40 -4.60
C GLY A 127 -9.15 10.75 -3.99
N ASP A 128 -8.69 10.77 -2.73
CA ASP A 128 -8.25 11.99 -2.06
C ASP A 128 -6.98 12.56 -2.72
N LEU A 129 -6.03 11.73 -3.17
CA LEU A 129 -4.86 12.18 -3.96
C LEU A 129 -5.26 12.93 -5.24
N GLN A 130 -6.30 12.46 -5.93
CA GLN A 130 -6.75 13.09 -7.17
C GLN A 130 -7.58 14.35 -6.92
N ALA A 131 -8.46 14.32 -5.91
CA ALA A 131 -9.44 15.39 -5.70
C ALA A 131 -8.94 16.52 -4.79
N ARG A 132 -8.10 16.20 -3.81
CA ARG A 132 -7.69 17.07 -2.70
C ARG A 132 -6.33 16.63 -2.12
N PRO A 133 -5.25 16.58 -2.94
CA PRO A 133 -3.95 16.08 -2.53
C PRO A 133 -3.38 16.77 -1.28
N GLU A 134 -3.72 18.03 -1.06
CA GLU A 134 -3.34 18.82 0.11
C GLU A 134 -3.98 18.36 1.43
N GLU A 135 -5.09 17.61 1.37
CA GLU A 135 -5.75 17.05 2.55
C GLU A 135 -5.23 15.64 2.92
N VAL A 136 -4.39 15.06 2.07
CA VAL A 136 -3.81 13.74 2.34
C VAL A 136 -2.81 13.85 3.49
N PRO A 137 -3.03 13.15 4.62
CA PRO A 137 -2.17 13.31 5.79
C PRO A 137 -0.78 12.74 5.56
N PHE A 138 0.19 13.27 6.32
CA PHE A 138 1.57 12.80 6.43
C PHE A 138 2.47 13.11 5.24
N LEU A 139 1.92 13.44 4.07
CA LEU A 139 2.71 13.86 2.91
C LEU A 139 3.36 15.24 3.14
N ASP A 140 2.71 16.09 3.92
CA ASP A 140 3.17 17.43 4.31
C ASP A 140 4.32 17.42 5.33
N GLU A 141 4.58 16.28 5.98
CA GLU A 141 5.71 16.13 6.92
C GLU A 141 7.07 16.21 6.22
N ALA A 142 7.12 15.88 4.93
CA ALA A 142 8.31 16.06 4.11
C ALA A 142 8.46 17.55 3.73
N GLN A 143 9.42 18.23 4.36
CA GLN A 143 9.63 19.66 4.15
C GLN A 143 9.83 20.00 2.66
N GLY A 144 8.98 20.87 2.12
CA GLY A 144 9.04 21.32 0.73
C GLY A 144 8.51 20.30 -0.28
N PHE A 145 7.93 19.19 0.17
CA PHE A 145 7.23 18.27 -0.70
C PHE A 145 5.86 18.83 -1.09
N THR A 146 5.51 18.69 -2.37
CA THR A 146 4.18 19.00 -2.88
C THR A 146 3.77 17.82 -3.76
N PRO A 147 2.62 17.18 -3.50
CA PRO A 147 2.18 16.06 -4.32
C PRO A 147 2.08 16.48 -5.80
N PRO A 148 2.59 15.68 -6.75
CA PRO A 148 2.40 15.93 -8.16
C PRO A 148 0.91 15.73 -8.53
N PRO A 149 0.46 16.24 -9.70
CA PRO A 149 -0.85 15.91 -10.23
C PRO A 149 -1.03 14.38 -10.39
N VAL A 150 -2.22 13.89 -10.04
CA VAL A 150 -2.62 12.45 -10.09
C VAL A 150 -3.88 12.25 -10.94
#